data_AF-A0A957FL26-F1
#
_entry.id   AF-A0A957FL26-F1
#
_cell.length_a   1.000
_cell.length_b   1.000
_cell.length_c   1.000
_cell.angle_alpha   90.00
_cell.angle_beta   90.00
_cell.angle_gamma   90.00
#
_symmetry.space_group_name_H-M   'P 1'
#
loop_
_entity.id
_entity.type
_entity.pdbx_description
1 polymer ?
#
loop_
_entity_poly.entity_id
_entity_poly.type
_entity_poly.pdbx_seq_one_letter_code
_entity_poly.pdbx_strand_id
1 'polypeptide(L)'
;MRSTFYRPRTLTIMLGMMFLLIFCTVTFAQTEPAGYIPLRLASGTFDPLQTAPETLSIPSALRNSSSSAYYIVQFTGPITDMDKAELTAAGADILTYIPDYAFIVRANAPVIDALANLENFRWAGAYLPYFRLSPELRTRYVETSAPTEMLELVLLLPPDVDETAVTQAINEWGGSVTAHASTHWKITLRISVSSDYLIDLATLPDVQWIEPYYSPQLYNSRAVEITNAETIWDTHGLYGEGQIVAVADSGFDQG
;
A
#
# COMPACT_ATOMS: atom_id res chain seq x y z
N MET A 1 25.11 -25.31 -85.03
CA MET A 1 26.08 -25.99 -84.16
C MET A 1 26.10 -25.27 -82.81
N ARG A 2 25.55 -25.94 -81.78
CA ARG A 2 25.49 -25.65 -80.32
C ARG A 2 24.05 -25.82 -79.80
N SER A 3 23.81 -27.06 -79.38
CA SER A 3 22.72 -27.55 -78.54
C SER A 3 22.92 -27.12 -77.08
N THR A 4 21.83 -26.88 -76.34
CA THR A 4 21.72 -27.14 -74.88
C THR A 4 20.27 -26.89 -74.47
N PHE A 5 19.42 -27.91 -74.47
CA PHE A 5 19.07 -28.80 -73.34
C PHE A 5 18.39 -28.10 -72.16
N TYR A 6 17.06 -28.24 -72.14
CA TYR A 6 16.15 -28.04 -71.03
C TYR A 6 16.40 -29.07 -69.91
N ARG A 7 16.54 -28.62 -68.66
CA ARG A 7 16.52 -29.47 -67.45
C ARG A 7 15.42 -28.98 -66.50
N PRO A 8 14.56 -29.86 -65.97
CA PRO A 8 13.55 -29.50 -65.00
C PRO A 8 14.19 -29.29 -63.62
N ARG A 9 13.72 -28.29 -62.88
CA ARG A 9 14.09 -28.05 -61.48
C ARG A 9 13.32 -29.02 -60.58
N THR A 10 14.04 -29.92 -59.91
CA THR A 10 13.51 -30.76 -58.82
C THR A 10 13.28 -29.89 -57.58
N LEU A 11 12.05 -29.89 -57.08
CA LEU A 11 11.61 -29.23 -55.84
C LEU A 11 11.98 -30.13 -54.65
N THR A 12 13.05 -29.79 -53.92
CA THR A 12 13.41 -30.48 -52.67
C THR A 12 12.68 -29.81 -51.51
N ILE A 13 11.68 -30.50 -50.94
CA ILE A 13 10.97 -30.06 -49.73
C ILE A 13 11.89 -30.36 -48.53
N MET A 14 12.41 -29.32 -47.89
CA MET A 14 13.21 -29.41 -46.68
C MET A 14 12.28 -29.30 -45.47
N LEU A 15 11.97 -30.44 -44.84
CA LEU A 15 11.16 -30.50 -43.62
C LEU A 15 12.06 -30.15 -42.41
N GLY A 16 11.99 -28.90 -41.94
CA GLY A 16 12.68 -28.45 -40.74
C GLY A 16 11.95 -28.89 -39.48
N MET A 17 12.56 -29.79 -38.71
CA MET A 17 12.04 -30.28 -37.43
C MET A 17 12.37 -29.26 -36.33
N MET A 18 11.40 -28.40 -36.00
CA MET A 18 11.50 -27.41 -34.93
C MET A 18 11.33 -28.11 -33.57
N PHE A 19 12.42 -28.39 -32.87
CA PHE A 19 12.39 -28.87 -31.49
C PHE A 19 12.03 -27.68 -30.56
N LEU A 20 10.77 -27.61 -30.16
CA LEU A 20 10.30 -26.70 -29.12
C LEU A 20 10.70 -27.27 -27.75
N LEU A 21 11.81 -26.81 -27.19
CA LEU A 21 12.17 -27.09 -25.79
C LEU A 21 11.30 -26.25 -24.86
N ILE A 22 10.22 -26.87 -24.36
CA ILE A 22 9.39 -26.29 -23.30
C ILE A 22 10.15 -26.46 -21.98
N PHE A 23 10.83 -25.41 -21.52
CA PHE A 23 11.25 -25.30 -20.13
C PHE A 23 10.00 -25.06 -19.27
N CYS A 24 9.38 -26.14 -18.81
CA CYS A 24 8.36 -26.08 -17.77
C CYS A 24 9.08 -25.78 -16.45
N THR A 25 9.11 -24.51 -16.04
CA THR A 25 9.49 -24.14 -14.68
C THR A 25 8.42 -24.70 -13.75
N VAL A 26 8.72 -25.80 -13.07
CA VAL A 26 7.88 -26.29 -11.98
C VAL A 26 8.07 -25.32 -10.82
N THR A 27 7.17 -24.35 -10.70
CA THR A 27 7.06 -23.55 -9.49
C THR A 27 6.53 -24.48 -8.41
N PHE A 28 7.41 -24.94 -7.51
CA PHE A 28 6.97 -25.60 -6.30
C PHE A 28 6.16 -24.59 -5.50
N ALA A 29 4.85 -24.79 -5.41
CA ALA A 29 4.02 -24.09 -4.44
C ALA A 29 4.51 -24.53 -3.06
N GLN A 30 5.17 -23.63 -2.34
CA GLN A 30 5.56 -23.87 -0.96
C GLN A 30 4.27 -24.03 -0.16
N THR A 31 4.01 -25.22 0.38
CA THR A 31 2.85 -25.46 1.22
C THR A 31 3.04 -24.72 2.53
N GLU A 32 2.22 -23.70 2.76
CA GLU A 32 2.22 -22.97 4.03
C GLU A 32 1.89 -23.92 5.19
N PRO A 33 2.56 -23.78 6.34
CA PRO A 33 2.32 -24.65 7.49
C PRO A 33 0.89 -24.46 8.03
N ALA A 34 0.36 -25.49 8.68
CA ALA A 34 -0.96 -25.41 9.32
C ALA A 34 -0.99 -24.27 10.35
N GLY A 35 -2.00 -23.39 10.25
CA GLY A 35 -2.13 -22.23 11.13
C GLY A 35 -1.31 -21.00 10.71
N TYR A 36 -0.77 -20.98 9.48
CA TYR A 36 -0.16 -19.81 8.87
C TYR A 36 -1.21 -18.72 8.62
N ILE A 37 -1.04 -17.58 9.27
CA ILE A 37 -1.84 -16.37 9.05
C ILE A 37 -0.83 -15.23 8.91
N PRO A 38 -0.50 -14.81 7.68
CA PRO A 38 0.53 -13.81 7.47
C PRO A 38 0.05 -12.42 7.87
N LEU A 39 0.96 -11.53 8.23
CA LEU A 39 0.76 -10.10 8.14
C LEU A 39 1.08 -9.63 6.72
N ARG A 40 0.18 -8.89 6.10
CA ARG A 40 0.37 -8.30 4.75
C ARG A 40 0.49 -6.80 4.83
N LEU A 41 1.71 -6.32 4.97
CA LEU A 41 2.02 -4.90 4.87
C LEU A 41 2.45 -4.57 3.45
N ALA A 42 2.30 -3.32 3.03
CA ALA A 42 2.95 -2.84 1.81
C ALA A 42 4.46 -3.14 1.82
N SER A 43 5.05 -3.12 3.02
CA SER A 43 6.45 -3.40 3.27
C SER A 43 6.89 -4.85 3.06
N GLY A 44 5.96 -5.80 2.97
CA GLY A 44 6.26 -7.22 2.87
C GLY A 44 5.23 -8.10 3.56
N THR A 45 5.33 -9.41 3.31
CA THR A 45 4.47 -10.43 3.91
C THR A 45 5.30 -11.36 4.79
N PHE A 46 4.88 -11.58 6.03
CA PHE A 46 5.54 -12.52 6.96
C PHE A 46 4.55 -13.02 8.02
N ASP A 47 4.74 -14.23 8.56
CA ASP A 47 4.00 -14.69 9.75
C ASP A 47 4.76 -14.29 11.02
N PRO A 48 4.19 -13.43 11.88
CA PRO A 48 4.88 -12.92 13.05
C PRO A 48 5.23 -13.98 14.10
N LEU A 49 4.59 -15.16 14.06
CA LEU A 49 4.92 -16.28 14.95
C LEU A 49 6.08 -17.15 14.44
N GLN A 50 6.42 -17.06 13.15
CA GLN A 50 7.49 -17.85 12.53
C GLN A 50 8.73 -17.00 12.24
N THR A 51 8.50 -15.77 11.81
CA THR A 51 9.52 -14.77 11.49
C THR A 51 9.28 -13.59 12.42
N ALA A 52 10.06 -13.53 13.50
CA ALA A 52 10.02 -12.35 14.36
C ALA A 52 10.34 -11.10 13.52
N PRO A 53 9.66 -9.95 13.70
CA PRO A 53 10.02 -8.71 13.01
C PRO A 53 11.50 -8.34 13.16
N GLU A 54 12.16 -8.83 14.20
CA GLU A 54 13.59 -8.69 14.46
C GLU A 54 14.49 -9.40 13.43
N THR A 55 14.01 -10.45 12.76
CA THR A 55 14.78 -11.17 11.72
C THR A 55 14.61 -10.55 10.33
N LEU A 56 13.67 -9.61 10.17
CA LEU A 56 13.65 -8.75 8.99
C LEU A 56 14.94 -7.93 8.97
N SER A 57 15.55 -7.76 7.79
CA SER A 57 16.75 -6.95 7.58
C SER A 57 16.41 -5.45 7.62
N ILE A 58 15.92 -4.99 8.78
CA ILE A 58 15.53 -3.61 9.05
C ILE A 58 16.77 -2.82 9.50
N PRO A 59 17.13 -1.71 8.81
CA PRO A 59 18.19 -0.80 9.24
C PRO A 59 17.97 -0.30 10.66
N SER A 60 19.04 -0.17 11.45
CA SER A 60 18.96 0.18 12.87
C SER A 60 18.18 1.47 13.14
N ALA A 61 18.30 2.47 12.27
CA ALA A 61 17.58 3.74 12.38
C ALA A 61 16.05 3.60 12.27
N LEU A 62 15.57 2.58 11.57
CA LEU A 62 14.14 2.29 11.38
C LEU A 62 13.61 1.17 12.28
N ARG A 63 14.48 0.62 13.14
CA ARG A 63 14.15 -0.46 14.08
C ARG A 63 13.71 0.05 15.45
N ASN A 64 13.98 1.32 15.77
CA ASN A 64 13.73 1.83 17.11
C ASN A 64 12.23 1.86 17.44
N SER A 65 11.83 1.07 18.43
CA SER A 65 10.46 0.94 18.95
C SER A 65 10.28 1.51 20.36
N SER A 66 11.35 2.07 20.96
CA SER A 66 11.40 2.37 22.40
C SER A 66 10.39 3.43 22.89
N SER A 67 9.65 4.05 21.96
CA SER A 67 8.51 4.92 22.24
C SER A 67 7.36 4.73 21.25
N SER A 68 7.20 3.54 20.66
CA SER A 68 6.18 3.32 19.64
C SER A 68 4.78 3.50 20.23
N ALA A 69 4.09 4.56 19.82
CA ALA A 69 2.67 4.75 20.15
C ALA A 69 1.75 3.83 19.33
N TYR A 70 2.29 3.16 18.29
CA TYR A 70 1.52 2.31 17.40
C TYR A 70 1.98 0.86 17.44
N TYR A 71 1.01 -0.03 17.33
CA TYR A 71 1.20 -1.47 17.34
C TYR A 71 0.35 -2.10 16.25
N ILE A 72 0.80 -3.22 15.72
CA ILE A 72 -0.02 -4.14 14.95
C ILE A 72 -0.57 -5.17 15.94
N VAL A 73 -1.88 -5.40 15.93
CA VAL A 73 -2.54 -6.47 16.68
C VAL A 73 -3.21 -7.40 15.67
N GLN A 74 -2.88 -8.69 15.74
CA GLN A 74 -3.40 -9.74 14.88
C GLN A 74 -4.25 -10.72 15.67
N PHE A 75 -5.34 -11.18 15.05
CA PHE A 75 -6.28 -12.15 15.60
C PHE A 75 -6.14 -13.52 14.91
N THR A 76 -6.69 -14.56 15.54
CA THR A 76 -6.66 -15.95 15.03
C THR A 76 -7.65 -16.21 13.89
N GLY A 77 -8.60 -15.29 13.64
CA GLY A 77 -9.68 -15.44 12.67
C GLY A 77 -10.41 -14.12 12.38
N PRO A 78 -11.53 -14.18 11.63
CA PRO A 78 -12.34 -12.99 11.29
C PRO A 78 -12.68 -12.15 12.52
N ILE A 79 -12.35 -10.86 12.44
CA ILE A 79 -12.56 -9.91 13.54
C ILE A 79 -14.04 -9.54 13.64
N THR A 80 -14.62 -9.75 14.82
CA THR A 80 -16.00 -9.41 15.17
C THR A 80 -16.11 -8.00 15.76
N ASP A 81 -17.32 -7.50 15.92
CA ASP A 81 -17.54 -6.23 16.64
C ASP A 81 -17.22 -6.33 18.14
N MET A 82 -17.30 -7.54 18.71
CA MET A 82 -16.92 -7.79 20.10
C MET A 82 -15.41 -7.63 20.28
N ASP A 83 -14.61 -8.17 19.36
CA ASP A 83 -13.14 -8.02 19.42
C ASP A 83 -12.73 -6.53 19.33
N LYS A 84 -13.41 -5.74 18.48
CA LYS A 84 -13.17 -4.28 18.38
C LYS A 84 -13.54 -3.58 19.69
N ALA A 85 -14.67 -3.95 20.30
CA ALA A 85 -15.10 -3.39 21.58
C ALA A 85 -14.10 -3.73 22.70
N GLU A 86 -13.53 -4.94 22.71
CA GLU A 86 -12.50 -5.36 23.66
C GLU A 86 -11.19 -4.58 23.48
N LEU A 87 -10.75 -4.35 22.23
CA LEU A 87 -9.60 -3.48 21.95
C LEU A 87 -9.80 -2.08 22.51
N THR A 88 -10.95 -1.46 22.22
CA THR A 88 -11.26 -0.12 22.70
C THR A 88 -11.43 -0.07 24.22
N ALA A 89 -12.06 -1.08 24.83
CA ALA A 89 -12.21 -1.17 26.28
C ALA A 89 -10.87 -1.34 27.01
N ALA A 90 -9.91 -2.02 26.38
CA ALA A 90 -8.54 -2.11 26.87
C ALA A 90 -7.76 -0.79 26.74
N GLY A 91 -8.29 0.20 26.00
CA GLY A 91 -7.67 1.51 25.81
C GLY A 91 -6.84 1.64 24.53
N ALA A 92 -7.06 0.78 23.53
CA ALA A 92 -6.46 0.90 22.21
C ALA A 92 -7.36 1.71 21.26
N ASP A 93 -6.78 2.68 20.56
CA ASP A 93 -7.48 3.37 19.46
C ASP A 93 -7.25 2.60 18.16
N ILE A 94 -8.32 2.11 17.54
CA ILE A 94 -8.25 1.35 16.29
C ILE A 94 -8.09 2.33 15.12
N LEU A 95 -7.06 2.14 14.29
CA LEU A 95 -6.74 3.08 13.20
C LEU A 95 -7.02 2.51 11.81
N THR A 96 -6.34 1.43 11.44
CA THR A 96 -6.37 0.91 10.07
C THR A 96 -6.36 -0.61 10.06
N TYR A 97 -7.26 -1.19 9.29
CA TYR A 97 -7.26 -2.63 9.04
C TYR A 97 -6.09 -3.02 8.13
N ILE A 98 -5.41 -4.10 8.49
CA ILE A 98 -4.43 -4.80 7.66
C ILE A 98 -5.03 -6.17 7.31
N PRO A 99 -4.87 -6.66 6.06
CA PRO A 99 -5.36 -7.98 5.69
C PRO A 99 -4.90 -9.09 6.64
N ASP A 100 -5.66 -10.20 6.62
CA ASP A 100 -5.41 -11.37 7.47
C ASP A 100 -5.54 -11.06 8.98
N TYR A 101 -6.67 -10.43 9.31
CA TYR A 101 -7.20 -10.23 10.66
C TYR A 101 -6.30 -9.39 11.57
N ALA A 102 -5.81 -8.26 11.07
CA ALA A 102 -4.98 -7.36 11.86
C ALA A 102 -5.46 -5.91 11.83
N PHE A 103 -5.11 -5.16 12.88
CA PHE A 103 -5.24 -3.71 12.93
C PHE A 103 -3.90 -3.07 13.30
N ILE A 104 -3.64 -1.89 12.73
CA ILE A 104 -2.78 -0.90 13.37
C ILE A 104 -3.63 -0.20 14.43
N VAL A 105 -3.12 -0.15 15.66
CA VAL A 105 -3.74 0.53 16.79
C VAL A 105 -2.77 1.53 17.40
N ARG A 106 -3.29 2.60 18.00
CA ARG A 106 -2.54 3.45 18.91
C ARG A 106 -2.79 2.97 20.33
N ALA A 107 -1.72 2.64 21.06
CA ALA A 107 -1.78 2.10 22.41
C ALA A 107 -0.44 2.29 23.10
N ASN A 108 -0.39 2.08 24.42
CA ASN A 108 0.86 1.98 25.17
C ASN A 108 1.19 0.50 25.46
N ALA A 109 2.43 0.22 25.86
CA ALA A 109 2.88 -1.15 26.12
C ALA A 109 1.99 -1.92 27.13
N PRO A 110 1.58 -1.35 28.28
CA PRO A 110 0.65 -2.02 29.19
C PRO A 110 -0.69 -2.44 28.56
N VAL A 111 -1.26 -1.61 27.68
CA VAL A 111 -2.49 -1.96 26.94
C VAL A 111 -2.22 -3.19 26.06
N ILE A 112 -1.12 -3.18 25.30
CA ILE A 112 -0.75 -4.29 24.42
C ILE A 112 -0.50 -5.59 25.18
N ASP A 113 0.17 -5.52 26.33
CA ASP A 113 0.38 -6.69 27.20
C ASP A 113 -0.96 -7.27 27.69
N ALA A 114 -1.95 -6.41 27.97
CA ALA A 114 -3.28 -6.84 28.38
C ALA A 114 -4.05 -7.55 27.25
N LEU A 115 -3.86 -7.13 25.99
CA LEU A 115 -4.52 -7.73 24.81
C LEU A 115 -4.15 -9.19 24.58
N ALA A 116 -3.01 -9.65 25.10
CA ALA A 116 -2.60 -11.05 25.02
C ALA A 116 -3.57 -12.03 25.71
N ASN A 117 -4.50 -11.51 26.53
CA ASN A 117 -5.52 -12.31 27.22
C ASN A 117 -6.85 -12.42 26.46
N LEU A 118 -7.01 -11.75 25.31
CA LEU A 118 -8.24 -11.88 24.52
C LEU A 118 -8.31 -13.27 23.88
N GLU A 119 -9.52 -13.84 23.80
CA GLU A 119 -9.74 -15.21 23.30
C GLU A 119 -9.23 -15.39 21.86
N ASN A 120 -9.45 -14.38 21.01
CA ASN A 120 -9.05 -14.39 19.60
C ASN A 120 -7.66 -13.77 19.36
N PHE A 121 -6.88 -13.46 20.39
CA PHE A 121 -5.56 -12.88 20.23
C PHE A 121 -4.60 -13.87 19.56
N ARG A 122 -3.86 -13.41 18.54
CA ARG A 122 -2.78 -14.18 17.91
C ARG A 122 -1.42 -13.59 18.22
N TRP A 123 -1.26 -12.29 18.01
CA TRP A 123 0.03 -11.63 18.11
C TRP A 123 -0.11 -10.11 18.22
N ALA A 124 0.83 -9.45 18.89
CA ALA A 124 1.00 -8.01 18.80
C ALA A 124 2.48 -7.61 18.76
N GLY A 125 2.79 -6.51 18.07
CA GLY A 125 4.13 -5.95 18.03
C GLY A 125 4.16 -4.52 17.52
N ALA A 126 5.28 -3.83 17.77
CA ALA A 126 5.41 -2.42 17.43
C ALA A 126 5.27 -2.17 15.91
N TYR A 127 4.51 -1.15 15.54
CA TYR A 127 4.45 -0.65 14.17
C TYR A 127 5.64 0.29 13.91
N LEU A 128 6.76 -0.34 13.53
CA LEU A 128 8.07 0.30 13.37
C LEU A 128 8.06 1.39 12.27
N PRO A 129 8.92 2.42 12.38
CA PRO A 129 9.17 3.39 11.31
C PRO A 129 9.41 2.75 9.94
N TYR A 130 10.08 1.59 9.92
CA TYR A 130 10.31 0.80 8.70
C TYR A 130 9.04 0.51 7.90
N PHE A 131 7.91 0.29 8.59
CA PHE A 131 6.64 -0.06 7.98
C PHE A 131 5.81 1.15 7.55
N ARG A 132 6.27 2.37 7.84
CA ARG A 132 5.59 3.64 7.50
C ARG A 132 6.01 4.18 6.14
N LEU A 133 7.11 3.68 5.58
CA LEU A 133 7.59 4.06 4.26
C LEU A 133 7.00 3.15 3.18
N SER A 134 6.58 3.74 2.07
CA SER A 134 6.25 2.98 0.87
C SER A 134 7.45 2.16 0.39
N PRO A 135 7.23 0.99 -0.24
CA PRO A 135 8.31 0.16 -0.75
C PRO A 135 9.22 0.91 -1.73
N GLU A 136 8.64 1.78 -2.56
CA GLU A 136 9.42 2.59 -3.51
C GLU A 136 10.42 3.50 -2.80
N LEU A 137 9.95 4.28 -1.81
CA LEU A 137 10.81 5.20 -1.06
C LEU A 137 11.89 4.44 -0.30
N ARG A 138 11.50 3.35 0.35
CA ARG A 138 12.42 2.55 1.13
C ARG A 138 13.49 1.93 0.25
N THR A 139 13.12 1.24 -0.82
CA THR A 139 14.09 0.58 -1.68
C THR A 139 15.04 1.61 -2.30
N ARG A 140 14.50 2.72 -2.82
CA ARG A 140 15.31 3.73 -3.50
C ARG A 140 16.26 4.48 -2.57
N TYR A 141 15.78 5.02 -1.45
CA TYR A 141 16.58 5.93 -0.63
C TYR A 141 17.20 5.29 0.59
N VAL A 142 16.58 4.25 1.16
CA VAL A 142 17.08 3.60 2.38
C VAL A 142 17.97 2.41 2.03
N GLU A 143 17.53 1.54 1.11
CA GLU A 143 18.24 0.30 0.79
C GLU A 143 19.31 0.51 -0.28
N THR A 144 19.06 1.35 -1.30
CA THR A 144 20.00 1.61 -2.39
C THR A 144 20.78 2.93 -2.28
N SER A 145 20.46 3.78 -1.30
CA SER A 145 21.11 5.10 -1.11
C SER A 145 21.18 5.94 -2.40
N ALA A 146 20.03 6.11 -3.06
CA ALA A 146 19.96 6.99 -4.24
C ALA A 146 20.45 8.41 -3.92
N PRO A 147 20.94 9.16 -4.93
CA PRO A 147 21.36 10.55 -4.74
C PRO A 147 20.27 11.41 -4.10
N THR A 148 20.67 12.34 -3.25
CA THR A 148 19.78 13.30 -2.61
C THR A 148 18.97 14.08 -3.64
N GLU A 149 17.65 14.14 -3.43
CA GLU A 149 16.74 14.94 -4.24
C GLU A 149 15.57 15.48 -3.40
N MET A 150 14.88 16.50 -3.91
CA MET A 150 13.64 16.98 -3.30
C MET A 150 12.49 16.08 -3.72
N LEU A 151 11.73 15.59 -2.74
CA LEU A 151 10.60 14.70 -2.93
C LEU A 151 9.29 15.42 -2.65
N GLU A 152 8.30 15.20 -3.52
CA GLU A 152 6.90 15.47 -3.20
C GLU A 152 6.30 14.21 -2.57
N LEU A 153 5.84 14.31 -1.33
CA LEU A 153 5.36 13.19 -0.53
C LEU A 153 3.93 13.44 -0.05
N VAL A 154 3.20 12.35 0.19
CA VAL A 154 1.96 12.33 0.96
C VAL A 154 2.23 11.68 2.31
N LEU A 155 1.88 12.38 3.38
CA LEU A 155 1.91 11.90 4.76
C LEU A 155 0.48 11.65 5.23
N LEU A 156 0.28 10.52 5.92
CA LEU A 156 -0.96 10.24 6.67
C LEU A 156 -0.69 10.37 8.17
N LEU A 157 -1.53 11.15 8.84
CA LEU A 157 -1.52 11.38 10.28
C LEU A 157 -2.87 10.94 10.87
N PRO A 158 -2.95 10.60 12.17
CA PRO A 158 -4.23 10.36 12.83
C PRO A 158 -5.18 11.57 12.71
N PRO A 159 -6.50 11.38 12.81
CA PRO A 159 -7.46 12.48 12.67
C PRO A 159 -7.47 13.46 13.85
N ASP A 160 -6.90 13.09 14.98
CA ASP A 160 -7.01 13.79 16.27
C ASP A 160 -5.70 14.42 16.76
N VAL A 161 -4.64 14.37 15.95
CA VAL A 161 -3.34 14.99 16.30
C VAL A 161 -3.28 16.46 15.90
N ASP A 162 -2.47 17.22 16.63
CA ASP A 162 -2.03 18.55 16.21
C ASP A 162 -0.82 18.41 15.27
N GLU A 163 -1.01 18.73 14.00
CA GLU A 163 0.04 18.63 12.98
C GLU A 163 1.17 19.66 13.13
N THR A 164 1.05 20.62 14.05
CA THR A 164 2.04 21.70 14.25
C THR A 164 3.46 21.16 14.46
N ALA A 165 3.63 20.11 15.26
CA ALA A 165 4.94 19.51 15.49
C ALA A 165 5.54 18.89 14.23
N VAL A 166 4.71 18.21 13.43
CA VAL A 166 5.12 17.60 12.15
C VAL A 166 5.49 18.66 11.13
N THR A 167 4.65 19.69 10.98
CA THR A 167 4.90 20.79 10.05
C THR A 167 6.12 21.63 10.43
N GLN A 168 6.34 21.87 11.73
CA GLN A 168 7.54 22.55 12.22
C GLN A 168 8.81 21.76 11.90
N ALA A 169 8.84 20.45 12.16
CA ALA A 169 9.99 19.60 11.83
C ALA A 169 10.32 19.66 10.32
N ILE A 170 9.30 19.58 9.47
CA ILE A 170 9.47 19.69 8.01
C ILE A 170 10.09 21.04 7.62
N ASN A 171 9.62 22.14 8.21
CA ASN A 171 10.15 23.48 7.93
C ASN A 171 11.60 23.64 8.42
N GLU A 172 11.95 23.07 9.58
CA GLU A 172 13.33 23.08 10.11
C GLU A 172 14.30 22.33 9.20
N TRP A 173 13.82 21.32 8.49
CA TRP A 173 14.56 20.57 7.48
C TRP A 173 14.62 21.26 6.11
N GLY A 174 14.08 22.48 6.00
CA GLY A 174 14.00 23.24 4.75
C GLY A 174 12.95 22.74 3.78
N GLY A 175 12.04 21.87 4.23
CA GLY A 175 10.86 21.44 3.48
C GLY A 175 9.70 22.41 3.60
N SER A 176 8.57 22.05 3.01
CA SER A 176 7.32 22.81 3.09
C SER A 176 6.10 21.89 2.98
N VAL A 177 4.98 22.33 3.56
CA VAL A 177 3.66 21.70 3.35
C VAL A 177 2.95 22.42 2.21
N THR A 178 2.62 21.70 1.14
CA THR A 178 2.04 22.24 -0.09
C THR A 178 0.53 22.04 -0.18
N ALA A 179 -0.03 21.06 0.56
CA ALA A 179 -1.47 20.90 0.72
C ALA A 179 -1.81 20.18 2.03
N HIS A 180 -3.02 20.43 2.53
CA HIS A 180 -3.57 19.79 3.73
C HIS A 180 -5.03 19.41 3.49
N ALA A 181 -5.43 18.26 3.99
CA ALA A 181 -6.82 17.84 4.08
C ALA A 181 -7.04 17.04 5.37
N SER A 182 -8.14 17.32 6.07
CA SER A 182 -8.53 16.58 7.27
C SER A 182 -9.91 15.97 7.10
N THR A 183 -10.06 14.75 7.61
CA THR A 183 -11.31 13.97 7.62
C THR A 183 -11.48 13.34 8.99
N HIS A 184 -12.65 12.76 9.27
CA HIS A 184 -12.85 12.00 10.52
C HIS A 184 -11.90 10.79 10.66
N TRP A 185 -11.31 10.31 9.57
CA TRP A 185 -10.47 9.11 9.55
C TRP A 185 -8.98 9.41 9.66
N LYS A 186 -8.53 10.54 9.09
CA LYS A 186 -7.11 10.90 9.00
C LYS A 186 -6.92 12.36 8.61
N ILE A 187 -5.72 12.86 8.90
CA ILE A 187 -5.14 14.06 8.29
C ILE A 187 -4.19 13.61 7.18
N THR A 188 -4.19 14.36 6.07
CA THR A 188 -3.31 14.13 4.92
C THR A 188 -2.54 15.41 4.62
N LEU A 189 -1.21 15.30 4.61
CA LEU A 189 -0.31 16.38 4.24
C LEU A 189 0.38 16.06 2.94
N ARG A 190 0.38 16.99 1.99
CA ARG A 190 1.30 16.98 0.86
C ARG A 190 2.49 17.86 1.20
N ILE A 191 3.70 17.35 1.05
CA ILE A 191 4.91 18.04 1.47
C ILE A 191 5.98 17.97 0.38
N SER A 192 6.88 18.94 0.40
CA SER A 192 8.13 18.95 -0.36
C SER A 192 9.30 18.92 0.62
N VAL A 193 10.21 17.96 0.53
CA VAL A 193 11.33 17.81 1.47
C VAL A 193 12.48 17.01 0.86
N SER A 194 13.72 17.24 1.32
CA SER A 194 14.88 16.46 0.89
C SER A 194 14.71 14.99 1.29
N SER A 195 15.10 14.07 0.39
CA SER A 195 15.13 12.63 0.63
C SER A 195 15.98 12.23 1.85
N ASP A 196 16.93 13.07 2.26
CA ASP A 196 17.78 12.83 3.43
C ASP A 196 16.98 12.69 4.74
N TYR A 197 15.78 13.27 4.80
CA TYR A 197 14.92 13.28 5.99
C TYR A 197 13.84 12.20 5.99
N LEU A 198 13.87 11.23 5.07
CA LEU A 198 12.87 10.15 5.03
C LEU A 198 12.84 9.31 6.31
N ILE A 199 14.01 9.06 6.92
CA ILE A 199 14.09 8.33 8.18
C ILE A 199 13.50 9.18 9.30
N ASP A 200 13.87 10.47 9.38
CA ASP A 200 13.35 11.38 10.40
C ASP A 200 11.82 11.49 10.33
N LEU A 201 11.26 11.66 9.12
CA LEU A 201 9.81 11.64 8.89
C LEU A 201 9.17 10.35 9.41
N ALA A 202 9.75 9.19 9.10
CA ALA A 202 9.20 7.90 9.54
C ALA A 202 9.28 7.71 11.06
N THR A 203 10.16 8.44 11.75
CA THR A 203 10.29 8.39 13.21
C THR A 203 9.39 9.37 13.95
N LEU A 204 8.76 10.33 13.25
CA LEU A 204 7.84 11.26 13.89
C LEU A 204 6.65 10.51 14.54
N PRO A 205 6.29 10.81 15.80
CA PRO A 205 5.25 10.09 16.53
C PRO A 205 3.87 10.12 15.86
N ASP A 206 3.56 11.18 15.10
CA ASP A 206 2.23 11.37 14.52
C ASP A 206 2.15 10.98 13.04
N VAL A 207 3.25 10.49 12.44
CA VAL A 207 3.24 10.01 11.06
C VAL A 207 2.91 8.52 11.04
N GLN A 208 1.84 8.14 10.32
CA GLN A 208 1.40 6.75 10.13
C GLN A 208 1.93 6.15 8.83
N TRP A 209 2.00 6.93 7.76
CA TRP A 209 2.39 6.45 6.44
C TRP A 209 2.98 7.58 5.59
N ILE A 210 3.92 7.23 4.72
CA ILE A 210 4.66 8.12 3.82
C ILE A 210 4.74 7.45 2.45
N GLU A 211 4.27 8.14 1.42
CA GLU A 211 4.35 7.68 0.04
C GLU A 211 4.68 8.83 -0.93
N PRO A 212 5.20 8.52 -2.14
CA PRO A 212 5.37 9.53 -3.17
C PRO A 212 4.02 10.14 -3.56
N TYR A 213 4.01 11.45 -3.78
CA TYR A 213 2.88 12.08 -4.43
C TYR A 213 2.97 11.85 -5.95
N TYR A 214 1.90 11.29 -6.53
CA TYR A 214 1.73 11.23 -7.98
C TYR A 214 0.63 12.21 -8.40
N SER A 215 0.94 13.04 -9.39
CA SER A 215 -0.05 13.95 -9.97
C SER A 215 -1.18 13.16 -10.63
N PRO A 216 -2.46 13.44 -10.30
CA PRO A 216 -3.60 12.83 -10.97
C PRO A 216 -3.54 12.99 -12.49
N GLN A 217 -3.93 11.95 -13.23
CA GLN A 217 -4.03 11.95 -14.68
C GLN A 217 -5.45 11.58 -15.11
N LEU A 218 -5.90 12.16 -16.22
CA LEU A 218 -7.20 11.85 -16.81
C LEU A 218 -7.09 10.59 -17.66
N TYR A 219 -7.81 9.53 -17.28
CA TYR A 219 -7.77 8.23 -17.97
C TYR A 219 -9.01 7.93 -18.81
N ASN A 220 -10.13 8.64 -18.61
CA ASN A 220 -11.37 8.43 -19.39
C ASN A 220 -12.16 9.73 -19.55
N SER A 221 -12.73 9.95 -20.74
CA SER A 221 -13.59 11.12 -21.04
C SER A 221 -14.90 10.76 -21.77
N ARG A 222 -15.23 9.46 -21.90
CA ARG A 222 -16.45 8.97 -22.56
C ARG A 222 -17.22 8.02 -21.66
N ALA A 223 -18.30 8.49 -21.02
CA ALA A 223 -19.07 7.67 -20.08
C ALA A 223 -20.32 7.01 -20.70
N VAL A 224 -21.10 7.75 -21.52
CA VAL A 224 -22.40 7.29 -22.05
C VAL A 224 -22.25 6.03 -22.89
N GLU A 225 -21.32 6.03 -23.84
CA GLU A 225 -21.04 4.89 -24.72
C GLU A 225 -20.54 3.67 -23.95
N ILE A 226 -19.59 3.86 -23.04
CA ILE A 226 -19.00 2.76 -22.24
C ILE A 226 -20.04 2.10 -21.33
N THR A 227 -20.94 2.89 -20.76
CA THR A 227 -21.98 2.41 -19.84
C THR A 227 -23.26 2.01 -20.54
N ASN A 228 -23.38 2.24 -21.85
CA ASN A 228 -24.58 2.02 -22.64
C ASN A 228 -25.85 2.66 -22.02
N ALA A 229 -25.68 3.85 -21.44
CA ALA A 229 -26.74 4.53 -20.68
C ALA A 229 -28.00 4.82 -21.53
N GLU A 230 -27.83 5.00 -22.84
CA GLU A 230 -28.91 5.22 -23.81
C GLU A 230 -29.95 4.10 -23.78
N THR A 231 -29.53 2.84 -23.61
CA THR A 231 -30.48 1.71 -23.54
C THR A 231 -31.42 1.84 -22.34
N ILE A 232 -30.93 2.33 -21.21
CA ILE A 232 -31.73 2.53 -19.99
C ILE A 232 -32.70 3.70 -20.16
N TRP A 233 -32.24 4.79 -20.77
CA TRP A 233 -33.08 5.96 -21.08
C TRP A 233 -34.21 5.59 -22.04
N ASP A 234 -33.89 4.93 -23.15
CA ASP A 234 -34.84 4.66 -24.22
C ASP A 234 -35.81 3.53 -23.88
N THR A 235 -35.36 2.51 -23.14
CA THR A 235 -36.20 1.33 -22.83
C THR A 235 -37.04 1.54 -21.58
N HIS A 236 -36.52 2.27 -20.59
CA HIS A 236 -37.14 2.37 -19.26
C HIS A 236 -37.53 3.80 -18.86
N GLY A 237 -37.15 4.82 -19.63
CA GLY A 237 -37.47 6.23 -19.32
C GLY A 237 -36.82 6.74 -18.04
N LEU A 238 -35.72 6.13 -17.60
CA LEU A 238 -35.07 6.43 -16.32
C LEU A 238 -33.90 7.40 -16.50
N TYR A 239 -34.14 8.69 -16.27
CA TYR A 239 -33.12 9.74 -16.46
C TYR A 239 -32.38 10.15 -15.18
N GLY A 240 -32.60 9.44 -14.07
CA GLY A 240 -32.00 9.78 -12.78
C GLY A 240 -32.70 10.93 -12.03
N GLU A 241 -33.96 11.24 -12.37
CA GLU A 241 -34.75 12.24 -11.64
C GLU A 241 -34.80 11.92 -10.14
N GLY A 242 -34.54 12.93 -9.31
CA GLY A 242 -34.49 12.80 -7.85
C GLY A 242 -33.21 12.15 -7.30
N GLN A 243 -32.26 11.75 -8.15
CA GLN A 243 -30.97 11.21 -7.70
C GLN A 243 -29.91 12.31 -7.62
N ILE A 244 -29.01 12.21 -6.63
CA ILE A 244 -27.83 13.07 -6.50
C ILE A 244 -26.59 12.22 -6.74
N VAL A 245 -25.76 12.63 -7.70
CA VAL A 245 -24.48 11.99 -8.00
C VAL A 245 -23.37 12.99 -7.71
N ALA A 246 -22.46 12.63 -6.80
CA ALA A 246 -21.24 13.39 -6.55
C ALA A 246 -20.14 12.89 -7.48
N VAL A 247 -19.59 13.79 -8.29
CA VAL A 247 -18.49 13.51 -9.22
C VAL A 247 -17.27 14.32 -8.80
N ALA A 248 -16.19 13.63 -8.41
CA ALA A 248 -14.90 14.24 -8.09
C ALA A 248 -13.97 14.09 -9.32
N ASP A 249 -14.02 15.07 -10.23
CA ASP A 249 -13.27 15.09 -11.48
C ASP A 249 -12.60 16.48 -11.67
N SER A 250 -12.01 16.71 -12.84
CA SER A 250 -11.41 17.96 -13.32
C SER A 250 -12.34 19.18 -13.33
N GLY A 251 -13.64 18.98 -13.12
CA GLY A 251 -14.63 20.03 -13.00
C GLY A 251 -15.89 19.71 -13.79
N PHE A 252 -16.81 20.68 -13.84
CA PHE A 252 -18.03 20.61 -14.63
C PHE A 252 -18.09 21.86 -15.50
N ASP A 253 -18.16 21.68 -16.82
CA ASP A 253 -18.43 22.79 -17.74
C ASP A 253 -19.92 23.11 -17.71
N GLN A 254 -20.27 24.36 -17.38
CA GLN A 254 -21.66 24.83 -17.31
C GLN A 254 -22.16 25.44 -18.62
N GLY A 255 -21.30 25.52 -19.66
CA GLY A 255 -21.58 26.19 -20.93
C GLY A 255 -20.98 27.59 -21.03
#